data_AF-A0A942QX42-F1
#
_entry.id   AF-A0A942QX42-F1
#
_cell.length_a   1.000
_cell.length_b   1.000
_cell.length_c   1.000
_cell.angle_alpha   90.00
_cell.angle_beta   90.00
_cell.angle_gamma   90.00
#
_symmetry.space_group_name_H-M   'P 1'
#
loop_
_entity.id
_entity.type
_entity.pdbx_description
1 polymer ?
#
loop_
_entity_poly.entity_id
_entity_poly.type
_entity_poly.pdbx_seq_one_letter_code
_entity_poly.pdbx_strand_id
1 'polypeptide(L)'
;MATLQEQLNKAKKLDQNRLKKDLYKFIRSIEKEIIELEKKRISEDSEDIFGKPIGFYSKATEEISGGKKEWGTPFTGIDTGNWLKGFYMQEVSGVLRFRSTDPKTNDILSSKHWLSDKLFGLRDKDLKEVIATRLLPFFIENSRKLLDI
;
A
#
# COMPACT_ATOMS: atom_id res chain seq x y z
N MET A 1 -24.89 24.68 27.85
CA MET A 1 -24.09 25.08 26.67
C MET A 1 -22.73 25.52 27.16
N ALA A 2 -21.65 25.05 26.54
CA ALA A 2 -20.31 25.51 26.88
C ALA A 2 -20.12 26.97 26.43
N THR A 3 -19.30 27.73 27.17
CA THR A 3 -18.95 29.11 26.80
C THR A 3 -18.09 29.16 25.54
N LEU A 4 -18.02 30.32 24.88
CA LEU A 4 -17.12 30.53 23.73
C LEU A 4 -15.66 30.19 24.08
N GLN A 5 -15.21 30.53 25.29
CA GLN A 5 -13.86 30.24 25.77
C GLN A 5 -13.61 28.73 25.91
N GLU A 6 -14.59 27.98 26.40
CA GLU A 6 -14.51 26.51 26.51
C GLU A 6 -14.46 25.85 25.13
N GLN A 7 -15.26 26.33 24.16
CA GLN A 7 -15.22 25.85 22.78
C GLN A 7 -13.89 26.15 22.09
N LEU A 8 -13.31 27.34 22.30
CA LEU A 8 -11.98 27.68 21.82
C LEU A 8 -10.90 26.79 22.43
N ASN A 9 -10.99 26.49 23.73
CA ASN A 9 -10.05 25.59 24.40
C ASN A 9 -10.16 24.14 23.87
N LYS A 10 -11.37 23.67 23.55
CA LYS A 10 -11.58 22.38 22.88
C LYS A 10 -10.99 22.37 21.47
N ALA A 11 -11.24 23.40 20.67
CA ALA A 11 -10.70 23.50 19.31
C ALA A 11 -9.16 23.46 19.28
N LYS A 12 -8.48 24.07 20.27
CA LYS A 12 -7.02 23.98 20.43
C LYS A 12 -6.50 22.56 20.63
N LYS A 13 -7.34 21.59 21.04
CA LYS A 13 -6.95 20.18 21.12
C LYS A 13 -6.74 19.54 19.74
N LEU A 14 -7.34 20.11 18.69
CA LEU A 14 -7.08 19.75 17.28
C LEU A 14 -5.78 20.37 16.79
N ASP A 15 -4.68 20.00 17.44
CA ASP A 15 -3.34 20.38 17.04
C ASP A 15 -2.86 19.54 15.85
N GLN A 16 -2.23 20.20 14.86
CA GLN A 16 -1.77 19.54 13.64
C GLN A 16 -0.73 18.45 13.91
N ASN A 17 0.19 18.65 14.85
CA ASN A 17 1.23 17.66 15.16
C ASN A 17 0.61 16.42 15.82
N ARG A 18 -0.37 16.63 16.70
CA ARG A 18 -1.14 15.54 17.31
C ARG A 18 -1.92 14.75 16.25
N LEU A 19 -2.67 15.42 15.39
CA LEU A 19 -3.46 14.77 14.34
C LEU A 19 -2.56 13.98 13.37
N LYS A 20 -1.42 14.55 12.97
CA LYS A 20 -0.44 13.86 12.12
C LYS A 20 0.11 12.61 12.79
N LYS A 21 0.44 12.67 14.09
CA LYS A 21 0.94 11.54 14.87
C LYS A 21 -0.10 10.43 14.99
N ASP A 22 -1.35 10.80 15.29
CA ASP A 22 -2.44 9.85 15.44
C ASP A 22 -2.80 9.18 14.10
N LEU A 23 -2.85 9.96 13.02
CA LEU A 23 -3.03 9.44 11.67
C LEU A 23 -1.91 8.47 11.29
N TYR A 24 -0.65 8.83 11.54
CA TYR A 24 0.48 7.95 11.25
C TYR A 24 0.39 6.63 12.02
N LYS A 25 0.09 6.69 13.32
CA LYS A 25 -0.11 5.48 14.14
C LYS A 25 -1.24 4.60 13.59
N PHE A 26 -2.34 5.22 13.16
CA PHE A 26 -3.46 4.49 12.58
C PHE A 26 -3.05 3.83 11.25
N ILE A 27 -2.36 4.53 10.37
CA ILE A 27 -1.86 3.94 9.12
C ILE A 27 -0.95 2.74 9.41
N ARG A 28 -0.05 2.84 10.40
CA ARG A 28 0.76 1.70 10.84
C ARG A 28 -0.08 0.54 11.39
N SER A 29 -1.22 0.82 12.04
CA SER A 29 -2.12 -0.24 12.54
C SER A 29 -2.84 -1.01 11.43
N ILE A 30 -3.05 -0.38 10.26
CA ILE A 30 -3.68 -1.00 9.08
C ILE A 30 -2.67 -1.39 7.99
N GLU A 31 -1.37 -1.26 8.26
CA GLU A 31 -0.29 -1.52 7.30
C GLU A 31 -0.40 -2.89 6.64
N LYS A 32 -0.72 -3.92 7.42
CA LYS A 32 -0.89 -5.28 6.90
C LYS A 32 -1.98 -5.35 5.83
N GLU A 33 -3.13 -4.73 6.07
CA GLU A 33 -4.24 -4.69 5.12
C GLU A 33 -3.85 -3.98 3.82
N ILE A 34 -3.15 -2.85 3.93
CA ILE A 34 -2.65 -2.10 2.78
C ILE A 34 -1.64 -2.93 1.96
N ILE A 35 -0.72 -3.62 2.63
CA ILE A 35 0.26 -4.49 1.98
C ILE A 35 -0.43 -5.66 1.27
N GLU A 36 -1.46 -6.26 1.88
CA GLU A 36 -2.19 -7.36 1.24
C GLU A 36 -2.96 -6.89 -0.01
N LEU A 37 -3.49 -5.66 -0.03
CA LEU A 37 -4.08 -5.08 -1.25
C LEU A 37 -3.05 -4.99 -2.39
N GLU A 38 -1.85 -4.53 -2.09
CA GLU A 38 -0.76 -4.44 -3.06
C GLU A 38 -0.32 -5.82 -3.57
N LYS A 39 -0.12 -6.78 -2.64
CA LYS A 39 0.23 -8.16 -3.00
C LYS A 39 -0.82 -8.78 -3.90
N LYS A 40 -2.10 -8.65 -3.53
CA LYS A 40 -3.23 -9.18 -4.29
C LYS A 40 -3.24 -8.65 -5.72
N ARG A 41 -3.05 -7.35 -5.92
CA ARG A 41 -2.97 -6.76 -7.25
C ARG A 41 -1.85 -7.39 -8.09
N ILE A 42 -0.68 -7.60 -7.50
CA ILE A 42 0.45 -8.20 -8.22
C ILE A 42 0.19 -9.69 -8.48
N SER A 43 -0.32 -10.43 -7.51
CA SER A 43 -0.41 -11.90 -7.59
C SER A 43 -1.65 -12.45 -8.27
N GLU A 44 -2.75 -11.73 -8.20
CA GLU A 44 -4.03 -12.15 -8.76
C GLU A 44 -4.33 -11.33 -10.02
N ASP A 45 -4.30 -10.00 -9.93
CA ASP A 45 -4.64 -9.14 -11.07
C ASP A 45 -3.49 -9.05 -12.09
N SER A 46 -2.24 -9.34 -11.67
CA SER A 46 -1.03 -9.24 -12.50
C SER A 46 -0.84 -7.86 -13.13
N GLU A 47 -1.26 -6.82 -12.40
CA GLU A 47 -1.33 -5.43 -12.86
C GLU A 47 -0.39 -4.50 -12.09
N ASP A 48 0.05 -3.41 -12.70
CA ASP A 48 0.75 -2.30 -12.06
C ASP A 48 -0.22 -1.32 -11.37
N ILE A 49 0.30 -0.22 -10.79
CA ILE A 49 -0.55 0.77 -10.10
C ILE A 49 -1.53 1.52 -11.03
N PHE A 50 -1.39 1.37 -12.35
CA PHE A 50 -2.27 1.96 -13.35
C PHE A 50 -3.23 0.94 -13.99
N GLY A 51 -3.20 -0.32 -13.53
CA GLY A 51 -4.01 -1.39 -14.10
C GLY A 51 -3.46 -1.95 -15.41
N LYS A 52 -2.16 -1.77 -15.69
CA LYS A 52 -1.51 -2.36 -16.87
C LYS A 52 -0.86 -3.69 -16.51
N PRO A 53 -0.83 -4.69 -17.40
CA PRO A 53 -0.14 -5.94 -17.14
C PRO A 53 1.33 -5.73 -16.77
N ILE A 54 1.82 -6.43 -15.76
CA ILE A 54 3.21 -6.31 -15.29
C ILE A 54 4.21 -7.17 -16.09
N GLY A 55 3.71 -8.13 -16.88
CA GLY A 55 4.52 -8.99 -17.74
C GLY A 55 3.90 -10.37 -17.91
N PHE A 56 4.57 -11.21 -18.71
CA PHE A 56 4.09 -12.54 -19.09
C PHE A 56 5.22 -13.57 -19.02
N TYR A 57 4.91 -14.79 -18.56
CA TYR A 57 5.87 -15.88 -18.47
C TYR A 57 6.41 -16.29 -19.83
N SER A 58 7.74 -16.43 -19.89
CA SER A 58 8.43 -16.90 -21.09
C SER A 58 8.39 -18.43 -21.17
N LYS A 59 8.61 -18.98 -22.36
CA LYS A 59 8.71 -20.43 -22.57
C LYS A 59 9.81 -21.06 -21.71
N ALA A 60 10.94 -20.38 -21.56
CA ALA A 60 12.00 -20.82 -20.66
C ALA A 60 11.53 -20.91 -19.20
N THR A 61 10.68 -19.98 -18.76
CA THR A 61 10.12 -20.01 -17.39
C THR A 61 9.16 -21.18 -17.20
N GLU A 62 8.33 -21.48 -18.19
CA GLU A 62 7.43 -22.63 -18.18
C GLU A 62 8.21 -23.94 -18.02
N GLU A 63 9.25 -24.16 -18.84
CA GLU A 63 10.12 -25.33 -18.78
C GLU A 63 10.80 -25.47 -17.40
N ILE A 64 11.38 -24.38 -16.87
CA ILE A 64 12.04 -24.38 -15.54
C ILE A 64 11.04 -24.64 -14.42
N SER A 65 9.80 -24.15 -14.54
CA SER A 65 8.76 -24.30 -13.52
C SER A 65 8.05 -25.65 -13.56
N GLY A 66 8.34 -26.49 -14.57
CA GLY A 66 7.61 -27.73 -14.81
C GLY A 66 6.13 -27.49 -15.14
N GLY A 67 5.82 -26.43 -15.90
CA GLY A 67 4.46 -26.07 -16.31
C GLY A 67 3.63 -25.32 -15.28
N LYS A 68 4.18 -25.00 -14.09
CA LYS A 68 3.45 -24.21 -13.07
C LYS A 68 3.27 -22.75 -13.46
N LYS A 69 4.15 -22.23 -14.33
CA LYS A 69 4.15 -20.87 -14.86
C LYS A 69 4.03 -20.94 -16.37
N GLU A 70 2.82 -21.20 -16.85
CA GLU A 70 2.52 -21.45 -18.26
C GLU A 70 2.94 -20.27 -19.15
N TRP A 71 3.51 -20.58 -20.31
CA TRP A 71 3.97 -19.57 -21.24
C TRP A 71 2.84 -18.65 -21.70
N GLY A 72 3.13 -17.34 -21.75
CA GLY A 72 2.15 -16.32 -22.16
C GLY A 72 1.12 -15.96 -21.09
N THR A 73 1.12 -16.64 -19.94
CA THR A 73 0.26 -16.24 -18.81
C THR A 73 0.87 -15.06 -18.04
N PRO A 74 0.04 -14.18 -17.44
CA PRO A 74 0.52 -13.03 -16.69
C PRO A 74 1.41 -13.40 -15.51
N PHE A 75 2.35 -12.52 -15.18
CA PHE A 75 3.18 -12.65 -13.99
C PHE A 75 2.36 -12.49 -12.72
N THR A 76 2.50 -13.45 -11.81
CA THR A 76 1.91 -13.38 -10.47
C THR A 76 2.88 -12.83 -9.43
N GLY A 77 4.15 -12.59 -9.77
CA GLY A 77 5.19 -12.22 -8.80
C GLY A 77 5.46 -13.28 -7.72
N ILE A 78 4.74 -14.41 -7.73
CA ILE A 78 4.93 -15.54 -6.83
C ILE A 78 6.13 -16.32 -7.36
N ASP A 79 7.21 -16.34 -6.60
CA ASP A 79 8.38 -17.15 -6.87
C ASP A 79 8.88 -17.84 -5.60
N THR A 80 10.00 -18.56 -5.72
CA THR A 80 10.69 -19.18 -4.58
C THR A 80 11.39 -18.16 -3.69
N GLY A 81 11.46 -16.90 -4.13
CA GLY A 81 12.12 -15.79 -3.45
C GLY A 81 11.23 -15.12 -2.39
N ASN A 82 11.75 -14.00 -1.91
CA ASN A 82 11.10 -13.20 -0.88
C ASN A 82 10.49 -11.93 -1.46
N TRP A 83 10.45 -11.76 -2.78
CA TRP A 83 10.03 -10.49 -3.37
C TRP A 83 8.62 -10.10 -2.94
N LEU A 84 7.61 -10.92 -3.24
CA LEU A 84 6.22 -10.64 -2.81
C LEU A 84 6.03 -10.80 -1.29
N LYS A 85 6.66 -11.82 -0.68
CA LYS A 85 6.52 -12.11 0.76
C LYS A 85 7.10 -11.00 1.64
N GLY A 86 8.17 -10.38 1.15
CA GLY A 86 8.94 -9.36 1.84
C GLY A 86 8.41 -7.95 1.63
N PHE A 87 7.18 -7.75 1.15
CA PHE A 87 6.58 -6.42 1.03
C PHE A 87 6.40 -5.77 2.41
N TYR A 88 6.80 -4.51 2.53
CA TYR A 88 6.66 -3.70 3.74
C TYR A 88 6.47 -2.21 3.40
N MET A 89 5.92 -1.46 4.35
CA MET A 89 5.84 0.01 4.24
C MET A 89 6.95 0.67 5.05
N GLN A 90 7.68 1.57 4.41
CA GLN A 90 8.71 2.40 5.02
C GLN A 90 8.28 3.87 4.99
N GLU A 91 8.43 4.57 6.11
CA GLU A 91 8.34 6.03 6.12
C GLU A 91 9.70 6.63 5.75
N VAL A 92 9.67 7.56 4.79
CA VAL A 92 10.84 8.32 4.35
C VAL A 92 10.41 9.77 4.17
N SER A 93 10.87 10.64 5.07
CA SER A 93 10.64 12.10 5.00
C SER A 93 9.16 12.49 4.93
N GLY A 94 8.32 11.84 5.73
CA GLY A 94 6.87 12.06 5.79
C GLY A 94 6.06 11.32 4.72
N VAL A 95 6.72 10.56 3.85
CA VAL A 95 6.06 9.79 2.78
C VAL A 95 6.16 8.30 3.09
N LEU A 96 5.02 7.62 3.07
CA LEU A 96 4.98 6.16 3.15
C LEU A 96 5.26 5.57 1.78
N ARG A 97 6.24 4.68 1.70
CA ARG A 97 6.68 4.02 0.48
C ARG A 97 6.60 2.51 0.66
N PHE A 98 6.14 1.81 -0.36
CA PHE A 98 6.21 0.35 -0.40
C PHE A 98 7.58 -0.10 -0.89
N ARG A 99 8.06 -1.20 -0.32
CA ARG A 99 9.34 -1.81 -0.65
C ARG A 99 9.25 -3.32 -0.46
N SER A 100 10.23 -4.04 -1.02
CA SER A 100 10.47 -5.45 -0.72
C SER A 100 11.84 -5.64 -0.07
N THR A 101 11.96 -6.62 0.84
CA THR A 101 13.23 -7.03 1.45
C THR A 101 14.10 -7.87 0.52
N ASP A 102 13.58 -8.29 -0.63
CA ASP A 102 14.34 -9.10 -1.57
C ASP A 102 15.47 -8.29 -2.23
N PRO A 103 16.72 -8.78 -2.23
CA PRO A 103 17.85 -8.07 -2.85
C PRO A 103 17.68 -7.88 -4.36
N LYS A 104 16.86 -8.71 -5.03
CA LYS A 104 16.59 -8.63 -6.47
C LYS A 104 15.54 -7.56 -6.81
N THR A 105 15.02 -6.81 -5.83
CA THR A 105 13.98 -5.80 -6.05
C THR A 105 14.39 -4.80 -7.14
N ASN A 106 15.64 -4.34 -7.12
CA ASN A 106 16.14 -3.40 -8.13
C ASN A 106 16.24 -4.04 -9.51
N ASP A 107 16.63 -5.32 -9.58
CA ASP A 107 16.69 -6.07 -10.84
C ASP A 107 15.29 -6.24 -11.44
N ILE A 108 14.28 -6.47 -10.61
CA ILE A 108 12.88 -6.57 -11.02
C ILE A 108 12.38 -5.22 -11.58
N LEU A 109 12.58 -4.12 -10.84
CA LEU A 109 12.12 -2.80 -11.24
C LEU A 109 12.86 -2.24 -12.47
N SER A 110 14.08 -2.73 -12.74
CA SER A 110 14.88 -2.33 -13.91
C SER A 110 14.82 -3.34 -15.06
N SER A 111 14.07 -4.43 -14.89
CA SER A 111 14.01 -5.53 -15.83
C SER A 111 13.30 -5.12 -17.12
N LYS A 112 13.84 -5.53 -18.27
CA LYS A 112 13.16 -5.44 -19.56
C LYS A 112 12.02 -6.47 -19.71
N HIS A 113 11.95 -7.44 -18.81
CA HIS A 113 10.92 -8.50 -18.84
C HIS A 113 9.67 -8.10 -18.06
N TRP A 114 9.80 -7.15 -17.13
CA TRP A 114 8.67 -6.51 -16.48
C TRP A 114 8.25 -5.31 -17.32
N LEU A 115 6.97 -5.25 -17.66
CA LEU A 115 6.42 -4.21 -18.53
C LEU A 115 6.18 -2.88 -17.79
N SER A 116 6.40 -2.84 -16.48
CA SER A 116 6.21 -1.66 -15.65
C SER A 116 7.24 -1.60 -14.53
N ASP A 117 7.81 -0.41 -14.32
CA ASP A 117 8.61 -0.04 -13.15
C ASP A 117 7.74 0.50 -12.00
N LYS A 118 6.42 0.65 -12.23
CA LYS A 118 5.44 1.19 -11.28
C LYS A 118 4.69 0.07 -10.55
N LEU A 119 5.46 -0.85 -10.00
CA LEU A 119 4.92 -2.01 -9.28
C LEU A 119 4.50 -1.69 -7.86
N PHE A 120 5.14 -0.70 -7.23
CA PHE A 120 4.90 -0.36 -5.83
C PHE A 120 3.88 0.78 -5.69
N GLY A 121 2.86 0.56 -4.86
CA GLY A 121 1.76 1.50 -4.61
C GLY A 121 0.38 0.87 -4.65
N LEU A 122 -0.60 1.67 -4.25
CA LEU A 122 -2.01 1.36 -4.43
C LEU A 122 -2.49 1.92 -5.78
N ARG A 123 -3.43 1.23 -6.44
CA ARG A 123 -4.18 1.86 -7.54
C ARG A 123 -5.05 2.98 -6.97
N ASP A 124 -5.43 3.93 -7.82
CA ASP A 124 -6.32 5.01 -7.43
C ASP A 124 -7.63 4.52 -6.79
N LYS A 125 -8.21 3.42 -7.29
CA LYS A 125 -9.42 2.83 -6.69
C LYS A 125 -9.17 2.31 -5.28
N ASP A 126 -8.08 1.59 -5.07
CA ASP A 126 -7.73 0.95 -3.80
C ASP A 126 -7.37 2.04 -2.77
N LEU A 127 -6.65 3.08 -3.20
CA LEU A 127 -6.34 4.25 -2.37
C LEU A 127 -7.60 5.01 -1.95
N LYS A 128 -8.51 5.28 -2.90
CA LYS A 128 -9.81 5.94 -2.60
C LYS A 128 -10.63 5.12 -1.62
N GLU A 129 -10.65 3.80 -1.78
CA GLU A 129 -11.34 2.90 -0.88
C GLU A 129 -10.74 2.95 0.53
N VAL A 130 -9.42 2.82 0.68
CA VAL A 130 -8.73 2.92 1.98
C VAL A 130 -9.01 4.28 2.64
N ILE A 131 -9.00 5.37 1.87
CA ILE A 131 -9.35 6.70 2.39
C ILE A 131 -10.78 6.72 2.91
N ALA A 132 -11.74 6.27 2.11
CA ALA A 132 -13.16 6.36 2.43
C ALA A 132 -13.59 5.44 3.57
N THR A 133 -13.06 4.22 3.62
CA THR A 133 -13.51 3.18 4.56
C THR A 133 -12.68 3.12 5.83
N ARG A 134 -11.41 3.54 5.81
CA ARG A 134 -10.50 3.46 6.96
C ARG A 134 -10.08 4.83 7.47
N LEU A 135 -9.45 5.64 6.61
CA LEU A 135 -8.79 6.87 7.09
C LEU A 135 -9.79 7.94 7.49
N LEU A 136 -10.83 8.18 6.68
CA LEU A 136 -11.82 9.21 6.95
C LEU A 136 -12.66 8.92 8.21
N PRO A 137 -13.20 7.70 8.41
CA PRO A 137 -13.90 7.36 9.65
C PRO A 137 -13.02 7.56 10.87
N PHE A 138 -11.79 7.04 10.84
CA PHE A 138 -10.82 7.26 11.92
C PHE A 138 -10.59 8.74 12.20
N PHE A 139 -10.38 9.55 11.15
CA PHE A 139 -10.09 10.97 11.32
C PHE A 139 -11.26 11.73 11.95
N ILE A 140 -12.49 11.43 11.53
CA ILE A 140 -13.71 12.01 12.09
C ILE A 140 -13.88 11.58 13.55
N GLU A 141 -13.80 10.29 13.85
CA GLU A 141 -13.96 9.76 15.20
C GLU A 141 -12.89 10.28 16.16
N ASN A 142 -11.63 10.29 15.74
CA ASN A 142 -10.53 10.83 16.53
C ASN A 142 -10.76 12.32 16.80
N SER A 143 -11.16 13.09 15.79
CA SER A 143 -11.44 14.52 15.95
C SER A 143 -12.60 14.77 16.91
N ARG A 144 -13.70 14.01 16.81
CA ARG A 144 -14.84 14.09 17.75
C ARG A 144 -14.42 13.77 19.18
N LYS A 145 -13.65 12.69 19.36
CA LYS A 145 -13.10 12.29 20.65
C LYS A 145 -12.20 13.38 21.25
N LEU A 146 -11.39 14.05 20.45
CA LEU A 146 -10.55 15.17 20.92
C LEU A 146 -11.37 16.37 21.36
N LEU A 147 -12.51 16.62 20.71
CA LEU A 147 -13.41 17.71 21.04
C LEU A 147 -14.40 17.38 22.17
N ASP A 148 -14.40 16.13 22.66
CA ASP A 148 -15.39 15.59 23.60
C ASP A 148 -16.82 15.83 23.08
N ILE A 149 -17.10 15.38 21.86
CA ILE A 149 -18.39 15.44 21.15
C ILE A 149 -18.83 14.03 20.77
#